data_AF-A0A0H5HBF8-F1
#
_entry.id   AF-A0A0H5HBF8-F1
#
_cell.length_a   1.000
_cell.length_b   1.000
_cell.length_c   1.000
_cell.angle_alpha   90.00
_cell.angle_beta   90.00
_cell.angle_gamma   90.00
#
_symmetry.space_group_name_H-M   'P 1'
#
loop_
_entity.id
_entity.type
_entity.pdbx_description
1 polymer ?
#
loop_
_entity_poly.entity_id
_entity_poly.type
_entity_poly.pdbx_seq_one_letter_code
_entity_poly.pdbx_strand_id
1 'polypeptide(L)'
;MQEAGYTDEEVESIRAEVAKFERLRYDIKLTSGDLLDMKRFESAMRHLLDMYVRADGSEVLMDFEELSLIELIVEKGAAATAALPEEIRNNQDAMAETIENNVRKTIVDENPVNPKYYGRMLLLLDELITLRRQNALDYQQYLECIRDLSKQVIRPEQTNGASYPETMDTQAKRAFYDNFGHDEVLATRIDTTIRYTKKAEWIGDRFKERELARALREETASYNVNIDDVLELARKQKEYH
;
A
#
# COMPACT_ATOMS: atom_id res chain seq x y z
N MET A 1 34.44 8.69 58.59
CA MET A 1 34.44 7.71 59.70
C MET A 1 34.73 8.37 61.05
N GLN A 2 35.63 9.35 61.13
CA GLN A 2 35.80 10.19 62.34
C GLN A 2 34.51 10.96 62.73
N GLU A 3 33.77 11.52 61.77
CA GLU A 3 32.46 12.17 62.03
C GLU A 3 31.38 11.20 62.53
N ALA A 4 31.60 9.88 62.41
CA ALA A 4 30.72 8.84 62.92
C ALA A 4 31.19 8.26 64.27
N GLY A 5 32.20 8.88 64.91
CA GLY A 5 32.67 8.53 66.26
C GLY A 5 33.78 7.49 66.33
N TYR A 6 34.36 7.06 65.19
CA TYR A 6 35.45 6.08 65.17
C TYR A 6 36.81 6.73 65.38
N THR A 7 37.68 6.05 66.13
CA THR A 7 39.08 6.43 66.32
C THR A 7 39.93 6.09 65.09
N ASP A 8 41.07 6.77 64.92
CA ASP A 8 41.92 6.59 63.73
C ASP A 8 42.49 5.17 63.60
N GLU A 9 42.74 4.52 64.72
CA GLU A 9 43.19 3.13 64.78
C GLU A 9 42.10 2.15 64.31
N GLU A 10 40.84 2.39 64.69
CA GLU A 10 39.70 1.59 64.23
C GLU A 10 39.46 1.77 62.73
N VAL A 11 39.66 2.99 62.20
CA VAL A 11 39.52 3.27 60.77
C VAL A 11 40.55 2.50 59.94
N GLU A 12 41.82 2.48 60.37
CA GLU A 12 42.85 1.71 59.68
C GLU A 12 42.63 0.19 59.82
N SER A 13 42.16 -0.28 60.99
CA SER A 13 41.80 -1.69 61.18
C SER A 13 40.69 -2.12 60.21
N ILE A 14 39.61 -1.34 60.12
CA ILE A 14 38.50 -1.64 59.21
C ILE A 14 38.96 -1.57 57.75
N ARG A 15 39.80 -0.60 57.38
CA ARG A 15 40.34 -0.52 56.01
C ARG A 15 41.19 -1.74 55.67
N ALA A 16 42.04 -2.18 56.59
CA ALA A 16 42.85 -3.39 56.41
C ALA A 16 41.97 -4.64 56.29
N GLU A 17 40.90 -4.73 57.07
CA GLU A 17 39.95 -5.82 57.04
C GLU A 17 39.15 -5.87 55.72
N VAL A 18 38.65 -4.73 55.25
CA VAL A 18 37.97 -4.61 53.94
C VAL A 18 38.92 -5.01 52.82
N ALA A 19 40.16 -4.52 52.82
CA ALA A 19 41.15 -4.89 51.81
C ALA A 19 41.47 -6.40 51.82
N LYS A 20 41.51 -7.01 53.01
CA LYS A 20 41.71 -8.45 53.15
C LYS A 20 40.54 -9.25 52.57
N PHE A 21 39.30 -8.88 52.90
CA PHE A 21 38.12 -9.56 52.38
C PHE A 21 37.90 -9.32 50.89
N GLU A 22 38.28 -8.16 50.37
CA GLU A 22 38.25 -7.88 48.94
C GLU A 22 39.23 -8.79 48.18
N ARG A 23 40.47 -8.92 48.67
CA ARG A 23 41.46 -9.86 48.10
C ARG A 23 40.98 -11.30 48.17
N LEU A 24 40.46 -11.73 49.33
CA LEU A 24 39.91 -13.07 49.48
C LEU A 24 38.77 -13.33 48.50
N ARG A 25 37.85 -12.36 48.33
CA ARG A 25 36.77 -12.45 47.36
C ARG A 25 37.29 -12.54 45.92
N TYR A 26 38.34 -11.79 45.60
CA TYR A 26 38.97 -11.82 44.29
C TYR A 26 39.63 -13.18 44.01
N ASP A 27 40.38 -13.72 44.96
CA ASP A 27 41.04 -15.03 44.87
C ASP A 27 40.01 -16.17 44.74
N ILE A 28 38.90 -16.09 45.49
CA ILE A 28 37.78 -17.03 45.37
C ILE A 28 37.14 -16.92 43.98
N LYS A 29 36.91 -15.72 43.45
CA LYS A 29 36.37 -15.53 42.09
C LYS A 29 37.30 -16.05 41.00
N LEU A 30 38.61 -15.88 41.18
CA LEU A 30 39.62 -16.37 40.25
C LEU A 30 39.68 -17.90 40.25
N THR A 31 39.64 -18.52 41.44
CA THR A 31 39.70 -19.99 41.59
C THR A 31 38.40 -20.70 41.22
N SER A 32 37.24 -20.09 41.47
CA SER A 32 35.94 -20.61 41.05
C SER A 32 35.64 -20.47 39.56
N GLY A 33 36.44 -19.66 38.84
CA GLY A 33 36.20 -19.38 37.42
C GLY A 33 35.07 -18.38 37.14
N ASP A 34 34.44 -17.84 38.19
CA ASP A 34 33.36 -16.83 38.10
C ASP A 34 33.86 -15.43 37.71
N LEU A 35 35.18 -15.23 37.65
CA LEU A 35 35.77 -13.98 37.15
C LEU A 35 35.66 -13.91 35.63
N LEU A 36 34.48 -13.57 35.12
CA LEU A 36 34.23 -13.39 33.70
C LEU A 36 34.76 -12.02 33.25
N ASP A 37 35.86 -12.02 32.48
CA ASP A 37 36.40 -10.80 31.87
C ASP A 37 35.57 -10.41 30.63
N MET A 38 34.51 -9.63 30.86
CA MET A 38 33.57 -9.18 29.84
C MET A 38 34.26 -8.52 28.64
N LYS A 39 35.41 -7.84 28.84
CA LYS A 39 36.17 -7.21 27.74
C LYS A 39 36.74 -8.22 26.76
N ARG A 40 37.12 -9.41 27.26
CA ARG A 40 37.72 -10.46 26.43
C ARG A 40 36.68 -11.15 25.53
N PHE A 41 35.44 -11.23 25.99
CA PHE A 41 34.35 -11.89 25.27
C PHE A 41 33.58 -10.94 24.33
N GLU A 42 33.70 -9.63 24.52
CA GLU A 42 32.96 -8.63 23.72
C GLU A 42 33.27 -8.74 22.22
N SER A 43 34.54 -8.89 21.83
CA SER A 43 34.93 -9.00 20.42
C SER A 43 34.41 -10.30 19.77
N ALA A 44 34.52 -11.44 20.46
CA ALA A 44 34.05 -12.72 19.95
C ALA A 44 32.52 -12.83 19.89
N MET A 45 31.83 -12.26 20.88
CA MET A 45 30.36 -12.17 20.89
C MET A 45 29.83 -11.24 19.79
N ARG A 46 30.49 -10.09 19.58
CA ARG A 46 30.15 -9.16 18.49
C ARG A 46 30.36 -9.82 17.13
N HIS A 47 31.47 -10.55 16.95
CA HIS A 47 31.72 -11.32 15.74
C HIS A 47 30.65 -12.41 15.50
N LEU A 48 30.20 -13.12 16.54
CA LEU A 48 29.10 -14.08 16.42
C LEU A 48 27.79 -13.41 15.99
N LEU A 49 27.46 -12.26 16.58
CA LEU A 49 26.28 -11.50 16.20
C LEU A 49 26.40 -10.99 14.75
N ASP A 50 27.53 -10.45 14.34
CA ASP A 50 27.76 -9.96 12.96
C ASP A 50 27.78 -11.08 11.90
N MET A 51 28.04 -12.32 12.32
CA MET A 51 28.08 -13.49 11.43
C MET A 51 26.71 -14.15 11.27
N TYR A 52 25.90 -14.18 12.33
CA TYR A 52 24.58 -14.86 12.32
C TYR A 52 23.39 -13.92 12.24
N VAL A 53 23.57 -12.63 12.54
CA VAL A 53 22.55 -11.58 12.39
C VAL A 53 22.91 -10.71 11.19
N ARG A 54 22.93 -11.32 10.00
CA ARG A 54 22.91 -10.59 8.73
C ARG A 54 21.51 -10.70 8.16
N ALA A 55 20.85 -9.54 8.03
CA ALA A 55 19.83 -9.40 7.01
C ALA A 55 20.60 -9.14 5.71
N ASP A 56 20.42 -9.97 4.70
CA ASP A 56 20.95 -9.67 3.37
C ASP A 56 20.43 -8.28 2.94
N GLY A 57 21.30 -7.53 2.26
CA GLY A 57 20.90 -6.22 1.74
C GLY A 57 19.67 -6.38 0.85
N SER A 58 18.76 -5.41 0.88
CA SER A 58 17.65 -5.37 -0.06
C SER A 58 18.20 -5.29 -1.48
N GLU A 59 18.21 -6.40 -2.20
CA GLU A 59 18.54 -6.40 -3.62
C GLU A 59 17.38 -5.75 -4.37
N VAL A 60 17.68 -4.65 -5.08
CA VAL A 60 16.73 -4.05 -6.02
C VAL A 60 16.68 -5.00 -7.22
N LEU A 61 15.75 -5.95 -7.16
CA LEU A 61 15.54 -6.95 -8.21
C LEU A 61 15.10 -6.31 -9.53
N MET A 62 14.46 -5.15 -9.47
CA MET A 62 14.07 -4.37 -10.64
C MET A 62 13.74 -2.92 -10.26
N ASP A 63 14.15 -1.98 -11.10
CA ASP A 63 13.78 -0.58 -10.97
C ASP A 63 12.55 -0.29 -11.84
N PHE A 64 11.37 -0.23 -11.23
CA PHE A 64 10.11 0.13 -11.91
C PHE A 64 9.96 1.65 -12.00
N GLU A 65 11.03 2.35 -12.40
CA GLU A 65 11.16 3.80 -12.19
C GLU A 65 10.11 4.64 -12.94
N GLU A 66 9.44 4.10 -13.97
CA GLU A 66 8.41 4.84 -14.72
C GLU A 66 7.12 4.06 -15.08
N LEU A 67 7.10 2.72 -14.98
CA LEU A 67 5.93 1.92 -15.39
C LEU A 67 5.61 0.82 -14.36
N SER A 68 4.36 0.80 -13.88
CA SER A 68 3.81 -0.32 -13.12
C SER A 68 3.88 -1.60 -13.95
N LEU A 69 4.02 -2.78 -13.32
CA LEU A 69 4.09 -4.07 -14.03
C LEU A 69 2.92 -4.25 -15.01
N ILE A 70 1.74 -3.74 -14.66
CA ILE A 70 0.56 -3.76 -15.54
C ILE A 70 0.79 -2.92 -16.79
N GLU A 71 1.35 -1.72 -16.64
CA GLU A 71 1.65 -0.83 -17.76
C GLU A 71 2.74 -1.42 -18.65
N LEU A 72 3.72 -2.10 -18.05
CA LEU A 72 4.73 -2.87 -18.78
C LEU A 72 4.10 -3.97 -19.63
N ILE A 73 3.12 -4.71 -19.08
CA ILE A 73 2.39 -5.76 -19.79
C ILE A 73 1.54 -5.17 -20.93
N VAL A 74 0.93 -4.01 -20.71
CA VAL A 74 0.12 -3.32 -21.72
C VAL A 74 0.97 -2.77 -22.87
N GLU A 75 2.12 -2.16 -22.57
CA GLU A 75 2.99 -1.49 -23.56
C GLU A 75 3.96 -2.47 -24.25
N LYS A 76 4.56 -3.41 -23.52
CA LYS A 76 5.62 -4.32 -24.03
C LYS A 76 5.14 -5.75 -24.26
N GLY A 77 3.95 -6.14 -23.81
CA GLY A 77 3.39 -7.48 -24.03
C GLY A 77 4.33 -8.59 -23.54
N ALA A 78 4.59 -9.60 -24.36
CA ALA A 78 5.46 -10.72 -23.98
C ALA A 78 6.91 -10.30 -23.64
N ALA A 79 7.40 -9.18 -24.19
CA ALA A 79 8.73 -8.65 -23.88
C ALA A 79 8.83 -8.04 -22.47
N ALA A 80 7.69 -7.75 -21.84
CA ALA A 80 7.62 -7.32 -20.44
C ALA A 80 8.18 -8.37 -19.48
N THR A 81 8.06 -9.66 -19.83
CA THR A 81 8.49 -10.77 -18.98
C THR A 81 10.01 -10.93 -18.89
N ALA A 82 10.77 -10.34 -19.82
CA ALA A 82 12.23 -10.37 -19.80
C ALA A 82 12.83 -9.51 -18.68
N ALA A 83 12.08 -8.52 -18.19
CA ALA A 83 12.52 -7.66 -17.10
C ALA A 83 12.36 -8.33 -15.72
N LEU A 84 11.52 -9.37 -15.61
CA LEU A 84 11.21 -10.04 -14.34
C LEU A 84 12.35 -10.96 -13.86
N PRO A 85 12.51 -11.12 -12.52
CA PRO A 85 13.47 -12.05 -11.94
C PRO A 85 13.32 -13.45 -12.52
N GLU A 86 14.43 -14.18 -12.67
CA GLU A 86 14.42 -15.50 -13.33
C GLU A 86 13.47 -16.49 -12.66
N GLU A 87 13.31 -16.42 -11.35
CA GLU A 87 12.40 -17.26 -10.57
C GLU A 87 10.93 -17.08 -10.98
N ILE A 88 10.50 -15.85 -11.26
CA ILE A 88 9.14 -15.54 -11.72
C ILE A 88 9.03 -15.83 -13.23
N ARG A 89 10.07 -15.50 -14.00
CA ARG A 89 10.09 -15.70 -15.46
C ARG A 89 9.97 -17.17 -15.86
N ASN A 90 10.58 -18.06 -15.09
CA ASN A 90 10.63 -19.49 -15.41
C ASN A 90 9.43 -20.27 -14.85
N ASN A 91 8.57 -19.64 -14.06
CA ASN A 91 7.39 -20.28 -13.46
C ASN A 91 6.10 -19.55 -13.88
N GLN A 92 5.30 -20.22 -14.73
CA GLN A 92 4.05 -19.66 -15.25
C GLN A 92 3.02 -19.34 -14.16
N ASP A 93 2.96 -20.14 -13.09
CA ASP A 93 2.05 -19.89 -11.97
C ASP A 93 2.49 -18.66 -11.17
N ALA A 94 3.79 -18.57 -10.85
CA ALA A 94 4.33 -17.41 -10.15
C ALA A 94 4.16 -16.12 -10.96
N MET A 95 4.35 -16.20 -12.29
CA MET A 95 4.09 -15.11 -13.22
C MET A 95 2.61 -14.69 -13.16
N ALA A 96 1.69 -15.63 -13.33
CA ALA A 96 0.25 -15.35 -13.33
C ALA A 96 -0.19 -14.71 -12.02
N GLU A 97 0.20 -15.25 -10.87
CA GLU A 97 -0.12 -14.67 -9.56
C GLU A 97 0.45 -13.27 -9.37
N THR A 98 1.66 -13.02 -9.88
CA THR A 98 2.26 -11.68 -9.83
C THR A 98 1.43 -10.68 -10.65
N ILE A 99 0.99 -11.07 -11.84
CA ILE A 99 0.13 -10.23 -12.69
C ILE A 99 -1.22 -9.99 -12.01
N GLU A 100 -1.88 -11.04 -11.53
CA GLU A 100 -3.18 -10.99 -10.84
C GLU A 100 -3.12 -10.04 -9.63
N ASN A 101 -2.07 -10.15 -8.81
CA ASN A 101 -1.90 -9.32 -7.63
C ASN A 101 -1.69 -7.85 -7.99
N ASN A 102 -0.90 -7.56 -9.03
CA ASN A 102 -0.70 -6.20 -9.49
C ASN A 102 -2.03 -5.62 -10.01
N VAL A 103 -2.73 -6.32 -10.89
CA VAL A 103 -4.03 -5.88 -11.44
C VAL A 103 -5.04 -5.63 -10.32
N ARG A 104 -5.16 -6.56 -9.37
CA ARG A 104 -6.03 -6.40 -8.20
C ARG A 104 -5.68 -5.16 -7.39
N LYS A 105 -4.38 -4.92 -7.14
CA LYS A 105 -3.93 -3.74 -6.39
C LYS A 105 -4.36 -2.46 -7.08
N THR A 106 -4.13 -2.33 -8.39
CA THR A 106 -4.54 -1.14 -9.14
C THR A 106 -6.05 -0.96 -9.18
N ILE A 107 -6.84 -2.05 -9.31
CA ILE A 107 -8.30 -1.97 -9.21
C ILE A 107 -8.73 -1.43 -7.83
N VAL A 108 -8.11 -1.90 -6.74
CA VAL A 108 -8.41 -1.45 -5.38
C VAL A 108 -8.04 0.02 -5.17
N ASP A 109 -6.89 0.45 -5.68
CA ASP A 109 -6.40 1.82 -5.56
C ASP A 109 -7.31 2.81 -6.33
N GLU A 110 -7.81 2.42 -7.50
CA GLU A 110 -8.69 3.25 -8.33
C GLU A 110 -10.19 3.09 -8.00
N ASN A 111 -10.56 2.08 -7.20
CA ASN A 111 -11.96 1.82 -6.81
C ASN A 111 -12.69 3.04 -6.23
N PRO A 112 -12.09 3.90 -5.39
CA PRO A 112 -12.76 5.10 -4.89
C PRO A 112 -13.20 6.09 -5.97
N VAL A 113 -12.59 6.07 -7.16
CA VAL A 113 -12.90 6.98 -8.27
C VAL A 113 -14.18 6.55 -8.98
N ASN A 114 -14.39 5.25 -9.17
CA ASN A 114 -15.63 4.70 -9.72
C ASN A 114 -15.90 3.28 -9.17
N PRO A 115 -16.56 3.16 -8.01
CA PRO A 115 -16.73 1.89 -7.32
C PRO A 115 -17.46 0.83 -8.14
N LYS A 116 -18.48 1.23 -8.92
CA LYS A 116 -19.24 0.32 -9.78
C LYS A 116 -18.43 -0.20 -10.95
N TYR A 117 -17.64 0.66 -11.59
CA TYR A 117 -16.79 0.24 -12.70
C TYR A 117 -15.69 -0.72 -12.25
N TYR A 118 -14.90 -0.33 -11.25
CA TYR A 118 -13.80 -1.16 -10.75
C TYR A 118 -14.29 -2.42 -10.04
N GLY A 119 -15.48 -2.38 -9.42
CA GLY A 119 -16.15 -3.58 -8.92
C GLY A 119 -16.46 -4.61 -10.02
N ARG A 120 -16.90 -4.17 -11.21
CA ARG A 120 -17.08 -5.07 -12.37
C ARG A 120 -15.74 -5.65 -12.84
N MET A 121 -14.68 -4.84 -12.89
CA MET A 121 -13.34 -5.30 -13.28
C MET A 121 -12.78 -6.33 -12.30
N LEU A 122 -13.06 -6.17 -11.00
CA LEU A 122 -12.67 -7.14 -9.98
C LEU A 122 -13.38 -8.49 -10.19
N LEU A 123 -14.68 -8.47 -10.50
CA LEU A 123 -15.44 -9.69 -10.82
C LEU A 123 -14.86 -10.40 -12.06
N LEU A 124 -14.56 -9.65 -13.13
CA LEU A 124 -13.94 -10.22 -14.33
C LEU A 124 -12.55 -10.81 -14.03
N LEU A 125 -11.76 -10.15 -13.17
CA LEU A 125 -10.48 -10.69 -12.73
C LEU A 125 -10.67 -12.02 -11.99
N ASP A 126 -11.61 -12.10 -11.05
CA ASP A 126 -11.88 -13.32 -10.28
C ASP A 126 -12.38 -14.47 -11.16
N GLU A 127 -13.17 -14.16 -12.20
CA GLU A 127 -13.58 -15.13 -13.24
C GLU A 127 -12.37 -15.65 -14.01
N LEU A 128 -11.45 -14.77 -14.45
CA LEU A 128 -10.23 -15.17 -15.16
C LEU A 128 -9.32 -16.05 -14.28
N ILE A 129 -9.17 -15.70 -13.00
CA ILE A 129 -8.41 -16.52 -12.03
C ILE A 129 -9.03 -17.91 -11.89
N THR A 130 -10.36 -17.97 -11.83
CA THR A 130 -11.09 -19.24 -11.70
C THR A 130 -10.91 -20.11 -12.95
N LEU A 131 -11.06 -19.53 -14.14
CA LEU A 131 -10.87 -20.23 -15.41
C LEU A 131 -9.43 -20.76 -15.56
N ARG A 132 -8.43 -19.96 -15.17
CA ARG A 132 -7.03 -20.38 -15.17
C ARG A 132 -6.81 -21.57 -14.23
N ARG A 133 -7.28 -21.49 -12.98
CA ARG A 133 -7.14 -22.57 -11.99
C ARG A 133 -7.81 -23.87 -12.41
N GLN A 134 -8.87 -23.78 -13.22
CA GLN A 134 -9.55 -24.94 -13.80
C GLN A 134 -8.85 -25.48 -15.07
N ASN A 135 -7.74 -24.87 -15.50
CA ASN A 135 -7.10 -25.12 -16.79
C ASN A 135 -8.08 -25.02 -17.97
N ALA A 136 -9.09 -24.16 -17.85
CA ALA A 136 -10.14 -23.98 -18.85
C ALA A 136 -9.72 -23.05 -20.00
N LEU A 137 -8.60 -22.33 -19.84
CA LEU A 137 -8.00 -21.45 -20.83
C LEU A 137 -6.57 -21.89 -21.11
N ASP A 138 -6.15 -21.77 -22.38
CA ASP A 138 -4.74 -21.86 -22.72
C ASP A 138 -3.98 -20.67 -22.10
N TYR A 139 -2.72 -20.88 -21.71
CA TYR A 139 -1.93 -19.84 -21.05
C TYR A 139 -1.76 -18.59 -21.93
N GLN A 140 -1.66 -18.74 -23.26
CA GLN A 140 -1.59 -17.58 -24.16
C GLN A 140 -2.92 -16.81 -24.18
N GLN A 141 -4.05 -17.52 -24.18
CA GLN A 141 -5.38 -16.90 -24.12
C GLN A 141 -5.59 -16.16 -22.80
N TYR A 142 -5.14 -16.74 -21.68
CA TYR A 142 -5.13 -16.05 -20.39
C TYR A 142 -4.33 -14.75 -20.43
N LEU A 143 -3.12 -14.77 -21.00
CA LEU A 143 -2.28 -13.58 -21.14
C LEU A 143 -2.92 -12.49 -22.02
N GLU A 144 -3.67 -12.88 -23.05
CA GLU A 144 -4.44 -11.94 -23.87
C GLU A 144 -5.61 -11.34 -23.09
N CYS A 145 -6.42 -12.15 -22.43
CA CYS A 145 -7.56 -11.69 -21.64
C CYS A 145 -7.12 -10.76 -20.49
N ILE A 146 -6.06 -11.12 -19.76
CA ILE A 146 -5.55 -10.30 -18.65
C ILE A 146 -4.94 -8.99 -19.15
N ARG A 147 -4.28 -9.00 -20.31
CA ARG A 147 -3.77 -7.77 -20.95
C ARG A 147 -4.92 -6.87 -21.36
N ASP A 148 -5.97 -7.43 -21.92
CA ASP A 148 -7.13 -6.66 -22.36
C ASP A 148 -7.87 -6.08 -21.16
N LEU A 149 -8.05 -6.84 -20.06
CA LEU A 149 -8.56 -6.33 -18.78
C LEU A 149 -7.67 -5.20 -18.23
N SER A 150 -6.35 -5.41 -18.24
CA SER A 150 -5.36 -4.43 -17.76
C SER A 150 -5.45 -3.10 -18.50
N LYS A 151 -5.71 -3.12 -19.81
CA LYS A 151 -5.97 -1.91 -20.60
C LYS A 151 -7.21 -1.17 -20.13
N GLN A 152 -8.27 -1.88 -19.76
CA GLN A 152 -9.51 -1.26 -19.24
C GLN A 152 -9.28 -0.60 -17.88
N VAL A 153 -8.48 -1.24 -17.02
CA VAL A 153 -8.15 -0.73 -15.69
C VAL A 153 -7.28 0.54 -15.76
N ILE A 154 -6.23 0.55 -16.58
CA ILE A 154 -5.30 1.69 -16.71
C ILE A 154 -5.91 2.82 -17.54
N ARG A 155 -6.59 2.48 -18.64
CA ARG A 155 -7.13 3.44 -19.61
C ARG A 155 -8.63 3.26 -19.78
N PRO A 156 -9.43 3.58 -18.74
CA PRO A 156 -10.88 3.53 -18.85
C PRO A 156 -11.41 4.51 -19.90
N GLU A 157 -10.67 5.60 -20.16
CA GLU A 157 -11.01 6.62 -21.17
C GLU A 157 -10.99 6.10 -22.60
N GLN A 158 -10.01 5.25 -22.94
CA GLN A 158 -9.77 4.71 -24.29
C GLN A 158 -10.55 3.41 -24.54
N THR A 159 -11.15 2.85 -23.49
CA THR A 159 -11.84 1.57 -23.58
C THR A 159 -13.28 1.79 -24.04
N ASN A 160 -13.49 1.65 -25.35
CA ASN A 160 -14.82 1.54 -26.00
C ASN A 160 -15.58 0.25 -25.61
N GLY A 161 -15.31 -0.33 -24.44
CA GLY A 161 -15.86 -1.61 -23.98
C GLY A 161 -17.12 -1.47 -23.12
N ALA A 162 -17.32 -0.32 -22.48
CA ALA A 162 -18.61 0.07 -21.92
C ALA A 162 -19.21 1.09 -22.88
N SER A 163 -20.41 0.80 -23.38
CA SER A 163 -21.23 1.66 -24.23
C SER A 163 -21.62 2.95 -23.49
N TYR A 164 -20.64 3.80 -23.19
CA TYR A 164 -20.90 5.12 -22.66
C TYR A 164 -21.41 6.00 -23.79
N PRO A 165 -22.53 6.70 -23.57
CA PRO A 165 -23.02 7.71 -24.49
C PRO A 165 -21.96 8.79 -24.73
N GLU A 166 -22.00 9.45 -25.90
CA GLU A 166 -21.04 10.50 -26.28
C GLU A 166 -20.98 11.67 -25.27
N THR A 167 -22.06 11.86 -24.51
CA THR A 167 -22.19 12.87 -23.45
C THR A 167 -21.29 12.61 -22.23
N MET A 168 -20.82 11.37 -22.04
CA MET A 168 -19.95 10.93 -20.93
C MET A 168 -18.47 11.05 -21.29
N ASP A 169 -18.08 12.28 -21.65
CA ASP A 169 -16.74 12.68 -22.08
C ASP A 169 -15.66 12.65 -20.98
N THR A 170 -16.06 12.71 -19.72
CA THR A 170 -15.18 12.91 -18.54
C THR A 170 -15.28 11.74 -17.56
N GLN A 171 -14.22 11.51 -16.78
CA GLN A 171 -14.18 10.42 -15.81
C GLN A 171 -15.22 10.62 -14.71
N ALA A 172 -15.42 11.88 -14.26
CA ALA A 172 -16.42 12.19 -13.27
C ALA A 172 -17.86 11.90 -13.75
N LYS A 173 -18.21 12.29 -14.98
CA LYS A 173 -19.53 11.97 -15.56
C LYS A 173 -19.77 10.48 -15.66
N ARG A 174 -18.77 9.70 -16.11
CA ARG A 174 -18.86 8.23 -16.16
C ARG A 174 -19.05 7.62 -14.77
N ALA A 175 -18.36 8.15 -13.77
CA ALA A 175 -18.53 7.72 -12.38
C ALA A 175 -19.96 7.99 -11.88
N PHE A 176 -20.51 9.18 -12.11
CA PHE A 176 -21.91 9.45 -11.75
C PHE A 176 -22.89 8.56 -12.51
N TYR A 177 -22.67 8.37 -13.80
CA TYR A 177 -23.51 7.51 -14.65
C TYR A 177 -23.54 6.06 -14.14
N ASP A 178 -22.38 5.48 -13.82
CA ASP A 178 -22.30 4.10 -13.33
C ASP A 178 -22.90 3.91 -11.94
N ASN A 179 -22.78 4.91 -11.05
CA ASN A 179 -23.21 4.79 -9.66
C ASN A 179 -24.68 5.18 -9.45
N PHE A 180 -25.25 6.03 -10.31
CA PHE A 180 -26.59 6.58 -10.15
C PHE A 180 -27.57 6.16 -11.25
N GLY A 181 -27.51 4.89 -11.67
CA GLY A 181 -28.57 4.26 -12.46
C GLY A 181 -28.51 4.47 -13.97
N HIS A 182 -27.34 4.85 -14.52
CA HIS A 182 -27.12 4.99 -15.95
C HIS A 182 -28.02 6.02 -16.64
N ASP A 183 -28.33 7.13 -15.95
CA ASP A 183 -29.05 8.26 -16.51
C ASP A 183 -28.08 9.38 -16.94
N GLU A 184 -28.02 9.63 -18.25
CA GLU A 184 -27.16 10.67 -18.85
C GLU A 184 -27.52 12.08 -18.39
N VAL A 185 -28.82 12.37 -18.26
CA VAL A 185 -29.32 13.70 -17.90
C VAL A 185 -28.98 13.99 -16.45
N LEU A 186 -29.10 12.97 -15.59
CA LEU A 186 -28.72 13.08 -14.19
C LEU A 186 -27.21 13.31 -14.03
N ALA A 187 -26.38 12.49 -14.68
CA ALA A 187 -24.93 12.58 -14.56
C ALA A 187 -24.39 13.93 -15.06
N THR A 188 -24.90 14.42 -16.20
CA THR A 188 -24.54 15.74 -16.73
C THR A 188 -25.02 16.88 -15.85
N ARG A 189 -26.22 16.77 -15.26
CA ARG A 189 -26.73 17.77 -14.31
C ARG A 189 -25.89 17.83 -13.04
N ILE A 190 -25.49 16.70 -12.48
CA ILE A 190 -24.60 16.65 -11.31
C ILE A 190 -23.25 17.30 -11.65
N ASP A 191 -22.60 16.91 -12.75
CA ASP A 191 -21.31 17.46 -13.15
C ASP A 191 -21.36 18.98 -13.36
N THR A 192 -22.35 19.47 -14.10
CA THR A 192 -22.54 20.90 -14.34
C THR A 192 -22.80 21.67 -13.05
N THR A 193 -23.67 21.16 -12.17
CA THR A 193 -23.97 21.78 -10.87
C THR A 193 -22.71 21.90 -10.02
N ILE A 194 -21.88 20.86 -9.97
CA ILE A 194 -20.59 20.88 -9.24
C ILE A 194 -19.66 21.92 -9.86
N ARG A 195 -19.48 21.92 -11.18
CA ARG A 195 -18.57 22.85 -11.85
C ARG A 195 -18.96 24.32 -11.66
N TYR A 196 -20.24 24.64 -11.67
CA TYR A 196 -20.72 26.02 -11.50
C TYR A 196 -20.79 26.47 -10.04
N THR A 197 -21.02 25.55 -9.10
CA THR A 197 -21.20 25.90 -7.68
C THR A 197 -19.91 25.73 -6.86
N LYS A 198 -18.95 24.92 -7.32
CA LYS A 198 -17.73 24.65 -6.54
C LYS A 198 -16.95 25.94 -6.32
N LYS A 199 -16.59 26.18 -5.07
CA LYS A 199 -15.62 27.21 -4.67
C LYS A 199 -14.23 26.57 -4.58
N ALA A 200 -13.18 27.37 -4.70
CA ALA A 200 -11.81 26.89 -4.50
C ALA A 200 -11.68 26.24 -3.11
N GLU A 201 -10.96 25.12 -3.02
CA GLU A 201 -10.71 24.38 -1.78
C GLU A 201 -12.01 24.10 -1.01
N TRP A 202 -13.01 23.53 -1.69
CA TRP A 202 -14.29 23.18 -1.09
C TRP A 202 -14.22 21.90 -0.27
N ILE A 203 -13.30 20.99 -0.59
CA ILE A 203 -13.13 19.70 0.10
C ILE A 203 -12.60 19.94 1.51
N GLY A 204 -13.37 19.50 2.51
CA GLY A 204 -13.06 19.70 3.94
C GLY A 204 -13.63 20.98 4.54
N ASP A 205 -14.19 21.90 3.74
CA ASP A 205 -14.90 23.08 4.24
C ASP A 205 -16.41 22.79 4.39
N ARG A 206 -16.86 22.67 5.64
CA ARG A 206 -18.25 22.35 5.96
C ARG A 206 -19.27 23.32 5.36
N PHE A 207 -18.94 24.60 5.20
CA PHE A 207 -19.88 25.59 4.66
C PHE A 207 -19.98 25.48 3.14
N LYS A 208 -18.84 25.35 2.45
CA LYS A 208 -18.80 25.19 0.98
C LYS A 208 -19.42 23.85 0.56
N GLU A 209 -19.12 22.77 1.27
CA GLU A 209 -19.75 21.46 1.03
C GLU A 209 -21.27 21.51 1.21
N ARG A 210 -21.75 22.23 2.24
CA ARG A 210 -23.19 22.36 2.50
C ARG A 210 -23.90 23.22 1.46
N GLU A 211 -23.23 24.24 0.93
CA GLU A 211 -23.73 25.05 -0.20
C GLU A 211 -23.86 24.20 -1.46
N LEU A 212 -22.83 23.43 -1.79
CA LEU A 212 -22.86 22.49 -2.92
C LEU A 212 -23.94 21.41 -2.73
N ALA A 213 -24.07 20.85 -1.52
CA ALA A 213 -25.11 19.88 -1.17
C ALA A 213 -26.53 20.44 -1.36
N ARG A 214 -26.73 21.75 -1.14
CA ARG A 214 -28.02 22.41 -1.35
C ARG A 214 -28.31 22.56 -2.84
N ALA A 215 -27.35 23.07 -3.61
CA ALA A 215 -27.50 23.20 -5.06
C ALA A 215 -27.78 21.84 -5.72
N LEU A 216 -27.03 20.80 -5.35
CA LEU A 216 -27.27 19.44 -5.83
C LEU A 216 -28.68 18.94 -5.45
N ARG A 217 -29.15 19.20 -4.23
CA ARG A 217 -30.48 18.77 -3.78
C ARG A 217 -31.60 19.46 -4.56
N GLU A 218 -31.41 20.73 -4.93
CA GLU A 218 -32.39 21.47 -5.74
C GLU A 218 -32.46 20.91 -7.17
N GLU A 219 -31.30 20.71 -7.80
CA GLU A 219 -31.19 20.24 -9.19
C GLU A 219 -31.56 18.76 -9.39
N THR A 220 -31.36 17.94 -8.35
CA THR A 220 -31.67 16.51 -8.35
C THR A 220 -32.97 16.18 -7.62
N ALA A 221 -33.79 17.17 -7.25
CA ALA A 221 -35.03 16.96 -6.49
C ALA A 221 -36.04 15.99 -7.17
N SER A 222 -35.99 15.88 -8.50
CA SER A 222 -36.81 14.93 -9.27
C SER A 222 -36.30 13.48 -9.23
N TYR A 223 -35.09 13.27 -8.72
CA TYR A 223 -34.41 11.98 -8.71
C TYR A 223 -34.25 11.47 -7.28
N ASN A 224 -34.39 10.15 -7.08
CA ASN A 224 -34.18 9.52 -5.78
C ASN A 224 -32.69 9.21 -5.58
N VAL A 225 -31.89 10.25 -5.36
CA VAL A 225 -30.43 10.14 -5.20
C VAL A 225 -30.03 10.60 -3.81
N ASN A 226 -29.15 9.84 -3.17
CA ASN A 226 -28.54 10.24 -1.92
C ASN A 226 -27.42 11.26 -2.17
N ILE A 227 -27.62 12.49 -1.70
CA ILE A 227 -26.68 13.60 -1.91
C ILE A 227 -25.34 13.35 -1.20
N ASP A 228 -25.34 12.62 -0.09
CA ASP A 228 -24.11 12.32 0.65
C ASP A 228 -23.21 11.41 -0.19
N ASP A 229 -23.78 10.38 -0.84
CA ASP A 229 -23.05 9.48 -1.74
C ASP A 229 -22.52 10.23 -2.99
N VAL A 230 -23.30 11.18 -3.53
CA VAL A 230 -22.86 12.04 -4.65
C VAL A 230 -21.68 12.91 -4.24
N LEU A 231 -21.73 13.52 -3.05
CA LEU A 231 -20.65 14.35 -2.54
C LEU A 231 -19.40 13.54 -2.23
N GLU A 232 -19.54 12.34 -1.66
CA GLU A 232 -18.41 11.44 -1.44
C GLU A 232 -17.73 11.09 -2.77
N LEU A 233 -18.50 10.71 -3.79
CA LEU A 233 -17.96 10.41 -5.11
C LEU A 233 -17.31 11.64 -5.75
N ALA A 234 -17.91 12.83 -5.60
CA ALA A 234 -17.36 14.08 -6.11
C ALA A 234 -16.01 14.43 -5.48
N ARG A 235 -15.81 14.19 -4.18
CA ARG A 235 -14.53 14.43 -3.49
C ARG A 235 -13.38 13.55 -4.00
N LYS A 236 -13.69 12.43 -4.66
CA LYS A 236 -12.69 11.49 -5.21
C LYS A 236 -12.29 11.81 -6.64
N GLN A 237 -12.99 12.73 -7.31
CA GLN A 237 -12.69 13.10 -8.69
C GLN A 237 -11.62 14.19 -8.74
N LYS A 238 -10.46 13.89 -9.33
CA LYS A 238 -9.34 14.84 -9.55
C LYS A 238 -9.79 16.13 -10.25
N GLU A 239 -10.79 16.04 -11.12
CA GLU A 239 -11.37 17.14 -11.91
C GLU A 239 -12.06 18.23 -11.06
N TYR A 240 -12.47 17.90 -9.82
CA TYR A 240 -13.19 18.82 -8.95
C TYR A 240 -12.33 19.47 -7.87
N HIS A 241 -11.06 19.09 -7.77
CA HIS A 241 -10.09 19.78 -6.91
C HIS A 241 -9.79 21.20 -7.43
#